data_AF-A0A1G0SV85-F1
#
_entry.id   AF-A0A1G0SV85-F1
#
_cell.length_a   1.000
_cell.length_b   1.000
_cell.length_c   1.000
_cell.angle_alpha   90.00
_cell.angle_beta   90.00
_cell.angle_gamma   90.00
#
_symmetry.space_group_name_H-M   'P 1'
#
loop_
_entity.id
_entity.type
_entity.pdbx_description
1 polymer ?
#
loop_
_entity_poly.entity_id
_entity_poly.type
_entity_poly.pdbx_seq_one_letter_code
_entity_poly.pdbx_strand_id
1 'polypeptide(L)'
;MRGQALVIRTRDPAAIASLAVRTNGTNALHAVWLDSDQPLDDIPIESRWAGVTLVIRCAGIASVKGLSPRMPLLRRLPLRIFIPAHLPSAFVDLHILSSLGISCGLIVDASFDRWQELNDLMHYAVYCKAPHAPIEPFNYVVTHYHPEKMTDFDAAYFNAPGQYLHVNNREEIALTQEDLQSGRILAKGLGALETITASPAFRKSQYAWRKRFLEMSSCASCPGWRVCLGKYADAVPPTTGCSEFFSDLLDAADFYRRKRDDGRMDECR
;
A
#
# COMPACT_ATOMS: atom_id res chain seq x y z
N MET A 1 21.30 5.33 9.39
CA MET A 1 19.88 5.72 9.34
C MET A 1 19.14 5.20 10.56
N ARG A 2 18.55 6.05 11.40
CA ARG A 2 17.70 5.57 12.50
C ARG A 2 16.23 5.76 12.12
N GLY A 3 15.64 4.74 11.51
CA GLY A 3 14.18 4.54 11.53
C GLY A 3 13.49 4.34 10.18
N GLN A 4 13.93 4.99 9.09
CA GLN A 4 13.21 4.93 7.80
C GLN A 4 13.84 3.93 6.82
N ALA A 5 12.98 3.23 6.07
CA ALA A 5 13.35 2.38 4.96
C ALA A 5 13.02 3.07 3.62
N LEU A 6 13.71 2.69 2.55
CA LEU A 6 13.56 3.33 1.24
C LEU A 6 12.61 2.55 0.34
N VAL A 7 11.77 3.28 -0.39
CA VAL A 7 10.97 2.75 -1.49
C VAL A 7 11.41 3.41 -2.78
N ILE A 8 12.07 2.64 -3.66
CA ILE A 8 12.56 3.17 -4.93
C ILE A 8 11.47 3.06 -5.98
N ARG A 9 11.16 4.16 -6.66
CA ARG A 9 10.16 4.26 -7.73
C ARG A 9 10.84 4.23 -9.09
N THR A 10 10.41 3.33 -9.97
CA THR A 10 10.90 3.24 -11.35
C THR A 10 9.75 2.94 -12.31
N ARG A 11 9.88 3.37 -13.57
CA ARG A 11 9.04 2.92 -14.69
C ARG A 11 9.77 1.95 -15.63
N ASP A 12 11.05 1.73 -15.36
CA ASP A 12 11.93 0.88 -16.16
C ASP A 12 12.13 -0.47 -15.45
N PRO A 13 11.56 -1.57 -15.96
CA PRO A 13 11.76 -2.92 -15.42
C PRO A 13 13.23 -3.34 -15.44
N ALA A 14 14.01 -2.90 -16.43
CA ALA A 14 15.42 -3.28 -16.56
C ALA A 14 16.29 -2.70 -15.43
N ALA A 15 15.85 -1.61 -14.81
CA ALA A 15 16.56 -0.94 -13.72
C ALA A 15 16.36 -1.63 -12.35
N ILE A 16 15.36 -2.50 -12.17
CA ILE A 16 14.98 -3.03 -10.84
C ILE A 16 16.17 -3.67 -10.10
N ALA A 17 16.90 -4.56 -10.76
CA ALA A 17 18.01 -5.28 -10.14
C ALA A 17 19.17 -4.35 -9.76
N SER A 18 19.53 -3.39 -10.64
CA SER A 18 20.64 -2.46 -10.37
C SER A 18 20.28 -1.42 -9.30
N LEU A 19 19.02 -0.97 -9.25
CA LEU A 19 18.50 -0.11 -8.19
C LEU A 19 18.60 -0.80 -6.83
N ALA A 20 18.19 -2.07 -6.76
CA ALA A 20 18.24 -2.82 -5.51
C ALA A 20 19.66 -3.00 -4.97
N VAL A 21 20.61 -3.36 -5.84
CA VAL A 21 22.02 -3.50 -5.47
C VAL A 21 22.62 -2.18 -5.00
N ARG A 22 22.39 -1.08 -5.73
CA ARG A 22 22.93 0.24 -5.38
C ARG A 22 22.47 0.71 -4.00
N THR A 23 21.20 0.47 -3.67
CA THR A 23 20.61 1.02 -2.45
C THR A 23 20.82 0.15 -1.22
N ASN A 24 20.85 -1.19 -1.36
CA ASN A 24 21.14 -2.09 -0.24
C ASN A 24 22.54 -1.88 0.36
N GLY A 25 23.51 -1.42 -0.43
CA GLY A 25 24.87 -1.16 0.05
C GLY A 25 24.99 0.07 0.96
N THR A 26 24.03 1.01 0.90
CA THR A 26 24.11 2.29 1.61
C THR A 26 22.97 2.52 2.59
N ASN A 27 21.79 1.93 2.35
CA ASN A 27 20.55 2.24 3.05
C ASN A 27 19.66 0.98 3.19
N ALA A 28 18.70 1.00 4.13
CA ALA A 28 17.72 -0.08 4.26
C ALA A 28 16.65 0.03 3.16
N LEU A 29 16.90 -0.58 2.00
CA LEU A 29 15.87 -0.72 0.95
C LEU A 29 14.73 -1.60 1.47
N HIS A 30 13.51 -1.08 1.42
CA HIS A 30 12.31 -1.86 1.72
C HIS A 30 11.76 -2.54 0.48
N ALA A 31 11.58 -1.77 -0.61
CA ALA A 31 11.00 -2.26 -1.84
C ALA A 31 11.42 -1.43 -3.05
N VAL A 32 11.40 -2.06 -4.22
CA VAL A 32 11.35 -1.37 -5.51
C VAL A 32 9.89 -1.39 -5.98
N TRP A 33 9.37 -0.23 -6.35
CA TRP A 33 8.02 -0.05 -6.87
C TRP A 33 8.08 0.31 -8.36
N LEU A 34 7.63 -0.63 -9.19
CA LEU A 34 7.49 -0.47 -10.63
C LEU A 34 6.11 0.11 -10.95
N ASP A 35 6.09 1.32 -11.50
CA ASP A 35 4.88 1.93 -12.05
C ASP A 35 4.75 1.57 -13.53
N SER A 36 3.75 0.77 -13.88
CA SER A 36 3.41 0.41 -15.25
C SER A 36 1.95 0.76 -15.56
N ASP A 37 1.70 1.24 -16.76
CA ASP A 37 0.34 1.44 -17.29
C ASP A 37 -0.11 0.26 -18.17
N GLN A 38 0.70 -0.80 -18.25
CA GLN A 38 0.37 -2.04 -18.95
C GLN A 38 -0.37 -3.02 -18.03
N PRO A 39 -1.16 -3.94 -18.57
CA PRO A 39 -1.68 -5.07 -17.81
C PRO A 39 -0.55 -6.01 -17.37
N LEU A 40 -0.79 -6.79 -16.31
CA LEU A 40 0.23 -7.63 -15.68
C LEU A 40 0.84 -8.68 -16.63
N ASP A 41 0.04 -9.21 -17.56
CA ASP A 41 0.50 -10.16 -18.58
C ASP A 41 1.32 -9.50 -19.70
N ASP A 42 1.43 -8.17 -19.76
CA ASP A 42 2.36 -7.51 -20.69
C ASP A 42 3.68 -7.09 -20.00
N ILE A 43 3.71 -7.10 -18.67
CA ILE A 43 4.91 -6.73 -17.92
C ILE A 43 5.94 -7.88 -17.99
N PRO A 44 7.20 -7.60 -18.38
CA PRO A 44 8.25 -8.61 -18.46
C PRO A 44 8.72 -8.99 -17.05
N ILE A 45 8.10 -10.00 -16.45
CA ILE A 45 8.50 -10.53 -15.15
C ILE A 45 9.73 -11.42 -15.29
N GLU A 46 10.79 -11.11 -14.53
CA GLU A 46 12.09 -11.78 -14.67
C GLU A 46 12.54 -12.48 -13.39
N SER A 47 13.20 -13.63 -13.53
CA SER A 47 13.74 -14.42 -12.40
C SER A 47 14.84 -13.71 -11.62
N ARG A 48 15.56 -12.77 -12.25
CA ARG A 48 16.60 -11.96 -11.61
C ARG A 48 16.08 -11.05 -10.49
N TRP A 49 14.75 -10.92 -10.33
CA TRP A 49 14.13 -10.14 -9.26
C TRP A 49 13.95 -10.91 -7.95
N ALA A 50 14.31 -12.20 -7.87
CA ALA A 50 14.02 -13.06 -6.71
C ALA A 50 14.59 -12.59 -5.35
N GLY A 51 15.58 -11.68 -5.35
CA GLY A 51 16.14 -11.08 -4.14
C GLY A 51 15.65 -9.66 -3.83
N VAL A 52 14.66 -9.16 -4.57
CA VAL A 52 14.16 -7.78 -4.46
C VAL A 52 12.69 -7.80 -4.11
N THR A 53 12.32 -7.26 -2.95
CA THR A 53 10.91 -7.00 -2.62
C THR A 53 10.34 -6.04 -3.67
N LEU A 54 9.42 -6.54 -4.48
CA LEU A 54 8.90 -5.83 -5.65
C LEU A 54 7.44 -5.46 -5.44
N VAL A 55 7.09 -4.25 -5.83
CA VAL A 55 5.72 -3.80 -5.89
C VAL A 55 5.44 -3.35 -7.31
N ILE A 56 4.38 -3.87 -7.92
CA ILE A 56 4.04 -3.56 -9.31
C ILE A 56 2.67 -2.90 -9.30
N ARG A 57 2.59 -1.63 -9.72
CA ARG A 57 1.33 -1.02 -10.13
C ARG A 57 1.11 -1.36 -11.60
N CYS A 58 -0.06 -1.91 -11.94
CA CYS A 58 -0.43 -2.26 -13.32
C CYS A 58 -1.88 -1.89 -13.64
N ALA A 59 -2.26 -1.94 -14.92
CA ALA A 59 -3.61 -1.61 -15.40
C ALA A 59 -4.61 -2.79 -15.32
N GLY A 60 -4.42 -3.72 -14.39
CA GLY A 60 -5.19 -4.96 -14.28
C GLY A 60 -4.42 -6.20 -14.76
N ILE A 61 -5.10 -7.35 -14.87
CA ILE A 61 -4.47 -8.62 -15.28
C ILE A 61 -4.56 -8.93 -16.78
N ALA A 62 -5.46 -8.24 -17.50
CA ALA A 62 -5.99 -8.54 -18.84
C ALA A 62 -6.55 -9.95 -19.06
N SER A 63 -5.76 -11.03 -18.88
CA SER A 63 -6.20 -12.40 -19.07
C SER A 63 -5.49 -13.41 -18.16
N VAL A 64 -6.28 -14.23 -17.46
CA VAL A 64 -5.78 -15.37 -16.68
C VAL A 64 -5.01 -16.36 -17.56
N LYS A 65 -5.43 -16.53 -18.82
CA LYS A 65 -4.72 -17.41 -19.78
C LYS A 65 -3.33 -16.88 -20.09
N GLY A 66 -3.16 -15.56 -20.19
CA GLY A 66 -1.86 -14.90 -20.43
C GLY A 66 -0.93 -14.97 -19.22
N LEU A 67 -1.49 -14.99 -18.01
CA LEU A 67 -0.74 -15.13 -16.75
C LEU A 67 -0.32 -16.57 -16.45
N SER A 68 -1.12 -17.57 -16.86
CA SER A 68 -0.90 -18.98 -16.52
C SER A 68 0.56 -19.47 -16.71
N PRO A 69 1.24 -19.19 -17.84
CA PRO A 69 2.64 -19.61 -18.03
C PRO A 69 3.63 -18.97 -17.04
N ARG A 70 3.29 -17.81 -16.47
CA ARG A 70 4.13 -17.04 -15.54
C ARG A 70 3.79 -17.29 -14.06
N MET A 71 2.73 -18.04 -13.78
CA MET A 71 2.28 -18.31 -12.41
C MET A 71 3.36 -18.90 -11.49
N PRO A 72 4.18 -19.89 -11.92
CA PRO A 72 5.24 -20.42 -11.07
C PRO A 72 6.28 -19.36 -10.69
N LEU A 73 6.57 -18.41 -11.58
CA LEU A 73 7.50 -17.32 -11.31
C LEU A 73 6.86 -16.28 -10.37
N LEU A 74 5.63 -15.85 -10.67
CA LEU A 74 4.89 -14.87 -9.87
C LEU A 74 4.75 -15.29 -8.41
N ARG A 75 4.49 -16.58 -8.15
CA ARG A 75 4.35 -17.13 -6.78
C ARG A 75 5.67 -17.26 -6.03
N ARG A 76 6.81 -17.28 -6.72
CA ARG A 76 8.14 -17.44 -6.10
C ARG A 76 8.83 -16.12 -5.81
N LEU A 77 8.47 -15.07 -6.53
CA LEU A 77 9.04 -13.74 -6.32
C LEU A 77 8.40 -13.08 -5.09
N PRO A 78 9.16 -12.33 -4.28
CA PRO A 78 8.62 -11.53 -3.19
C PRO A 78 7.94 -10.28 -3.77
N LEU A 79 6.79 -10.47 -4.43
CA LEU A 79 6.07 -9.42 -5.14
C LEU A 79 4.69 -9.14 -4.57
N ARG A 80 4.23 -7.90 -4.77
CA ARG A 80 2.85 -7.49 -4.54
C ARG A 80 2.33 -6.70 -5.73
N ILE A 81 1.14 -7.03 -6.21
CA ILE A 81 0.50 -6.37 -7.36
C ILE A 81 -0.54 -5.36 -6.88
N PHE A 82 -0.44 -4.11 -7.30
CA PHE A 82 -1.43 -3.07 -7.02
C PHE A 82 -2.21 -2.67 -8.26
N ILE A 83 -3.53 -2.58 -8.13
CA ILE A 83 -4.45 -2.15 -9.19
C ILE A 83 -5.18 -0.88 -8.74
N PRO A 84 -5.21 0.20 -9.55
CA PRO A 84 -6.00 1.40 -9.24
C PRO A 84 -7.50 1.14 -9.16
N ALA A 85 -8.15 1.66 -8.12
CA ALA A 85 -9.57 1.42 -7.85
C ALA A 85 -10.54 2.03 -8.89
N HIS A 86 -10.11 3.06 -9.62
CA HIS A 86 -10.90 3.66 -10.69
C HIS A 86 -11.00 2.75 -11.93
N LEU A 87 -10.22 1.68 -12.02
CA LEU A 87 -10.33 0.75 -13.14
C LEU A 87 -11.57 -0.14 -12.99
N PRO A 88 -12.35 -0.36 -14.07
CA PRO A 88 -13.57 -1.15 -14.02
C PRO A 88 -13.37 -2.58 -13.49
N SER A 89 -12.25 -3.22 -13.86
CA SER A 89 -11.95 -4.62 -13.50
C SER A 89 -11.28 -4.78 -12.12
N ALA A 90 -10.93 -3.69 -11.43
CA ALA A 90 -10.00 -3.74 -10.29
C ALA A 90 -10.39 -4.77 -9.21
N PHE A 91 -11.65 -4.77 -8.78
CA PHE A 91 -12.14 -5.66 -7.73
C PHE A 91 -12.11 -7.14 -8.16
N VAL A 92 -12.57 -7.42 -9.39
CA VAL A 92 -12.55 -8.77 -9.97
C VAL A 92 -11.12 -9.27 -10.11
N ASP A 93 -10.22 -8.43 -10.63
CA ASP A 93 -8.82 -8.77 -10.82
C ASP A 93 -8.12 -9.09 -9.50
N LEU A 94 -8.44 -8.36 -8.42
CA LEU A 94 -7.90 -8.64 -7.08
C LEU A 94 -8.41 -9.95 -6.50
N HIS A 95 -9.70 -10.29 -6.66
CA HIS A 95 -10.22 -11.61 -6.30
C HIS A 95 -9.49 -12.72 -7.04
N ILE A 96 -9.26 -12.56 -8.34
CA ILE A 96 -8.54 -13.53 -9.16
C ILE A 96 -7.10 -13.68 -8.67
N LEU A 97 -6.35 -12.58 -8.51
CA LEU A 97 -4.96 -12.61 -8.06
C LEU A 97 -4.82 -13.26 -6.69
N SER A 98 -5.67 -12.86 -5.74
CA SER A 98 -5.69 -13.40 -4.38
C SER A 98 -6.01 -14.89 -4.36
N SER A 99 -7.02 -15.33 -5.13
CA SER A 99 -7.38 -16.75 -5.29
C SER A 99 -6.26 -17.58 -5.95
N LEU A 100 -5.46 -16.95 -6.82
CA LEU A 100 -4.29 -17.56 -7.43
C LEU A 100 -3.06 -17.58 -6.49
N GLY A 101 -3.19 -17.09 -5.26
CA GLY A 101 -2.10 -17.06 -4.28
C GLY A 101 -1.08 -15.95 -4.54
N ILE A 102 -1.45 -14.89 -5.27
CA ILE A 102 -0.60 -13.72 -5.51
C ILE A 102 -1.01 -12.61 -4.55
N SER A 103 -0.07 -12.12 -3.75
CA SER A 103 -0.31 -10.96 -2.88
C SER A 103 -0.64 -9.73 -3.72
N CYS A 104 -1.74 -9.07 -3.40
CA CYS A 104 -2.23 -7.96 -4.21
C CYS A 104 -2.76 -6.82 -3.35
N GLY A 105 -3.18 -5.72 -3.99
CA GLY A 105 -3.77 -4.60 -3.29
C GLY A 105 -4.50 -3.63 -4.21
N LEU A 106 -5.45 -2.91 -3.64
CA LEU A 106 -6.20 -1.87 -4.33
C LEU A 106 -5.59 -0.51 -4.01
N ILE A 107 -5.31 0.32 -5.01
CA ILE A 107 -4.91 1.72 -4.78
C ILE A 107 -6.19 2.56 -4.70
N VAL A 108 -6.49 3.04 -3.48
CA VAL A 108 -7.64 3.91 -3.20
C VAL A 108 -7.16 5.36 -3.14
N ASP A 109 -7.64 6.18 -4.07
CA ASP A 109 -7.37 7.62 -4.11
C ASP A 109 -8.39 8.40 -3.25
N ALA A 110 -8.08 9.68 -2.98
CA ALA A 110 -8.91 10.52 -2.13
C ALA A 110 -10.34 10.74 -2.70
N SER A 111 -10.53 10.59 -4.01
CA SER A 111 -11.80 10.79 -4.70
C SER A 111 -12.68 9.54 -4.80
N PHE A 112 -12.28 8.44 -4.15
CA PHE A 112 -12.98 7.17 -4.23
C PHE A 112 -14.42 7.22 -3.69
N ASP A 113 -15.35 6.61 -4.43
CA ASP A 113 -16.80 6.63 -4.15
C ASP A 113 -17.47 5.24 -4.13
N ARG A 114 -16.79 4.17 -4.56
CA ARG A 114 -17.32 2.79 -4.62
C ARG A 114 -17.18 2.04 -3.29
N TRP A 115 -17.60 2.67 -2.19
CA TRP A 115 -17.38 2.16 -0.82
C TRP A 115 -18.01 0.78 -0.55
N GLN A 116 -19.17 0.48 -1.13
CA GLN A 116 -19.79 -0.83 -0.98
C GLN A 116 -18.92 -1.94 -1.59
N GLU A 117 -18.37 -1.73 -2.79
CA GLU A 117 -17.51 -2.71 -3.44
C GLU A 117 -16.18 -2.90 -2.69
N LEU A 118 -15.66 -1.82 -2.11
CA LEU A 118 -14.51 -1.88 -1.20
C LEU A 118 -14.82 -2.70 0.05
N ASN A 119 -16.01 -2.55 0.60
CA ASN A 119 -16.47 -3.30 1.75
C ASN A 119 -16.63 -4.79 1.42
N ASP A 120 -17.22 -5.12 0.27
CA ASP A 120 -17.37 -6.51 -0.19
C ASP A 120 -16.00 -7.18 -0.38
N LEU A 121 -15.04 -6.48 -0.98
CA LEU A 121 -13.67 -6.96 -1.15
C LEU A 121 -12.96 -7.16 0.19
N MET A 122 -13.15 -6.25 1.14
CA MET A 122 -12.64 -6.36 2.51
C MET A 122 -13.21 -7.59 3.21
N HIS A 123 -14.52 -7.83 3.09
CA HIS A 123 -15.15 -9.01 3.67
C HIS A 123 -14.60 -10.31 3.10
N TYR A 124 -14.41 -10.36 1.78
CA TYR A 124 -13.71 -11.46 1.13
C TYR A 124 -12.30 -11.65 1.67
N ALA A 125 -11.52 -10.57 1.78
CA ALA A 125 -10.11 -10.61 2.17
C ALA A 125 -9.87 -11.03 3.64
N VAL A 126 -10.79 -10.70 4.54
CA VAL A 126 -10.58 -10.87 5.99
C VAL A 126 -11.41 -12.01 6.58
N TYR A 127 -12.65 -12.20 6.14
CA TYR A 127 -13.57 -13.16 6.75
C TYR A 127 -13.65 -14.50 6.00
N CYS A 128 -13.18 -14.57 4.75
CA CYS A 128 -13.27 -15.80 3.98
C CYS A 128 -12.43 -16.92 4.61
N LYS A 129 -12.99 -18.14 4.64
CA LYS A 129 -12.34 -19.33 5.20
C LYS A 129 -11.38 -20.01 4.22
N ALA A 130 -11.55 -19.76 2.92
CA ALA A 130 -10.71 -20.37 1.90
C ALA A 130 -9.30 -19.73 1.93
N PRO A 131 -8.23 -20.50 1.71
CA PRO A 131 -6.88 -19.95 1.65
C PRO A 131 -6.76 -19.08 0.39
N HIS A 132 -6.41 -17.80 0.60
CA HIS A 132 -6.17 -16.83 -0.46
C HIS A 132 -5.03 -15.91 -0.03
N ALA A 133 -4.31 -15.35 -1.00
CA ALA A 133 -3.22 -14.42 -0.69
C ALA A 133 -3.77 -13.09 -0.15
N PRO A 134 -3.02 -12.39 0.71
CA PRO A 134 -3.49 -11.16 1.32
C PRO A 134 -3.79 -10.08 0.29
N ILE A 135 -4.84 -9.29 0.58
CA ILE A 135 -5.23 -8.11 -0.18
C ILE A 135 -4.97 -6.85 0.67
N GLU A 136 -4.13 -5.96 0.16
CA GLU A 136 -3.90 -4.64 0.74
C GLU A 136 -4.99 -3.64 0.28
N PRO A 137 -5.37 -2.67 1.12
CA PRO A 137 -4.77 -2.32 2.42
C PRO A 137 -5.36 -3.09 3.62
N PHE A 138 -6.33 -3.98 3.40
CA PHE A 138 -7.02 -4.67 4.49
C PHE A 138 -6.07 -5.52 5.34
N ASN A 139 -5.23 -6.32 4.68
CA ASN A 139 -4.25 -7.16 5.36
C ASN A 139 -3.31 -6.34 6.26
N TYR A 140 -2.76 -5.22 5.77
CA TYR A 140 -1.93 -4.32 6.57
C TYR A 140 -2.68 -3.83 7.81
N VAL A 141 -3.90 -3.32 7.64
CA VAL A 141 -4.70 -2.79 8.76
C VAL A 141 -4.96 -3.88 9.79
N VAL A 142 -5.51 -5.04 9.41
CA VAL A 142 -5.88 -6.07 10.39
C VAL A 142 -4.68 -6.69 11.11
N THR A 143 -3.50 -6.69 10.49
CA THR A 143 -2.27 -7.25 11.09
C THR A 143 -1.53 -6.25 11.99
N HIS A 144 -1.66 -4.94 11.74
CA HIS A 144 -0.96 -3.88 12.48
C HIS A 144 -1.86 -3.09 13.44
N TYR A 145 -3.17 -3.34 13.41
CA TYR A 145 -4.11 -2.62 14.23
C TYR A 145 -3.93 -2.88 15.74
N HIS A 146 -3.92 -1.80 16.49
CA HIS A 146 -3.90 -1.78 17.94
C HIS A 146 -4.93 -0.76 18.45
N PRO A 147 -5.82 -1.12 19.39
CA PRO A 147 -6.87 -0.19 19.85
C PRO A 147 -6.35 1.12 20.44
N GLU A 148 -5.16 1.09 21.05
CA GLU A 148 -4.52 2.22 21.73
C GLU A 148 -3.64 3.08 20.81
N LYS A 149 -3.43 2.66 19.56
CA LYS A 149 -2.55 3.35 18.60
C LYS A 149 -3.29 3.65 17.30
N MET A 150 -2.85 4.69 16.62
CA MET A 150 -3.31 4.92 15.25
C MET A 150 -2.68 3.90 14.31
N THR A 151 -3.43 3.49 13.30
CA THR A 151 -2.96 2.57 12.25
C THR A 151 -3.20 3.23 10.91
N ASP A 152 -2.16 3.79 10.30
CA ASP A 152 -2.31 4.54 9.07
C ASP A 152 -2.67 3.61 7.90
N PHE A 153 -3.88 3.75 7.35
CA PHE A 153 -4.36 3.03 6.17
C PHE A 153 -3.40 3.19 4.98
N ASP A 154 -2.79 4.37 4.84
CA ASP A 154 -1.92 4.70 3.73
C ASP A 154 -0.52 4.11 3.84
N ALA A 155 -0.14 3.63 5.02
CA ALA A 155 1.10 2.91 5.21
C ALA A 155 1.17 1.60 4.40
N ALA A 156 0.02 1.02 4.02
CA ALA A 156 -0.04 -0.11 3.09
C ALA A 156 0.56 0.20 1.70
N TYR A 157 0.58 1.49 1.33
CA TYR A 157 1.20 2.02 0.11
C TYR A 157 2.58 2.63 0.34
N PHE A 158 3.15 2.41 1.54
CA PHE A 158 4.36 3.03 2.05
C PHE A 158 4.28 4.56 2.21
N ASN A 159 3.08 5.14 2.25
CA ASN A 159 2.88 6.57 2.47
C ASN A 159 2.88 6.90 3.97
N ALA A 160 3.90 6.45 4.70
CA ALA A 160 4.08 6.73 6.12
C ALA A 160 5.46 7.39 6.34
N PRO A 161 5.55 8.73 6.32
CA PRO A 161 6.82 9.48 6.43
C PRO A 161 7.73 9.08 7.60
N GLY A 162 7.15 8.62 8.70
CA GLY A 162 7.91 8.13 9.86
C GLY A 162 8.65 6.81 9.59
N GLN A 163 8.19 6.02 8.61
CA GLN A 163 8.68 4.67 8.28
C GLN A 163 9.35 4.61 6.91
N TYR A 164 8.89 5.39 5.93
CA TYR A 164 9.31 5.27 4.55
C TYR A 164 9.66 6.62 3.93
N LEU A 165 10.62 6.58 3.01
CA LEU A 165 10.93 7.67 2.09
C LEU A 165 10.90 7.12 0.66
N HIS A 166 10.38 7.91 -0.27
CA HIS A 166 10.33 7.54 -1.67
C HIS A 166 11.50 8.17 -2.43
N VAL A 167 12.13 7.39 -3.29
CA VAL A 167 13.26 7.84 -4.11
C VAL A 167 13.00 7.47 -5.56
N ASN A 168 13.18 8.38 -6.51
CA ASN A 168 13.07 8.05 -7.93
C ASN A 168 14.44 7.74 -8.58
N ASN A 169 14.44 7.42 -9.87
CA ASN A 169 15.67 7.12 -10.63
C ASN A 169 16.67 8.31 -10.72
N ARG A 170 16.24 9.53 -10.38
CA ARG A 170 17.09 10.74 -10.33
C ARG A 170 17.63 11.04 -8.92
N GLU A 171 17.43 10.11 -7.99
CA GLU A 171 17.73 10.25 -6.56
C GLU A 171 17.03 11.44 -5.91
N GLU A 172 15.88 11.85 -6.43
CA GLU A 172 15.02 12.82 -5.78
C GLU A 172 14.23 12.10 -4.69
N ILE A 173 14.23 12.66 -3.48
CA ILE A 173 13.67 12.06 -2.28
C ILE A 173 12.42 12.83 -1.89
N ALA A 174 11.32 12.13 -1.64
CA ALA A 174 10.08 12.73 -1.15
C ALA A 174 9.39 11.85 -0.11
N LEU A 175 8.33 12.39 0.50
CA LEU A 175 7.57 11.73 1.57
C LEU A 175 6.56 10.71 1.06
N THR A 176 6.03 10.94 -0.13
CA THR A 176 5.02 10.09 -0.77
C THR A 176 5.31 9.95 -2.27
N GLN A 177 4.64 9.03 -2.95
CA GLN A 177 4.67 8.97 -4.42
C GLN A 177 4.10 10.23 -5.07
N GLU A 178 3.01 10.75 -4.53
CA GLU A 178 2.35 11.95 -5.06
C GLU A 178 3.30 13.16 -5.01
N ASP A 179 4.11 13.27 -3.95
CA ASP A 179 5.13 14.32 -3.84
C ASP A 179 6.21 14.20 -4.92
N LEU A 180 6.66 12.98 -5.25
CA LEU A 180 7.59 12.77 -6.37
C LEU A 180 6.96 13.19 -7.72
N GLN A 181 5.69 12.85 -7.93
CA GLN A 181 4.99 13.16 -9.18
C GLN A 181 4.70 14.66 -9.33
N SER A 182 4.39 15.34 -8.24
CA SER A 182 4.10 16.78 -8.20
C SER A 182 5.35 17.65 -8.05
N GLY A 183 6.54 17.06 -7.94
CA GLY A 183 7.81 17.78 -7.78
C GLY A 183 8.03 18.37 -6.39
N ARG A 184 7.28 17.94 -5.37
CA ARG A 184 7.48 18.31 -3.96
C ARG A 184 8.66 17.53 -3.35
N ILE A 185 9.86 17.84 -3.82
CA ILE A 185 11.09 17.14 -3.45
C ILE A 185 11.65 17.68 -2.13
N LEU A 186 12.02 16.78 -1.21
CA LEU A 186 12.66 17.12 0.05
C LEU A 186 14.17 17.33 -0.09
N ALA A 187 14.81 16.45 -0.84
CA ALA A 187 16.26 16.42 -1.02
C ALA A 187 16.64 15.65 -2.27
N LYS A 188 17.90 15.76 -2.68
CA LYS A 188 18.47 15.00 -3.79
C LYS A 188 19.75 14.29 -3.36
N GLY A 189 19.91 13.06 -3.83
CA GLY A 189 21.06 12.21 -3.55
C GLY A 189 20.90 11.43 -2.25
N LEU A 190 21.32 10.16 -2.25
CA LEU A 190 21.17 9.28 -1.08
C LEU A 190 21.95 9.77 0.15
N GLY A 191 23.02 10.55 -0.03
CA GLY A 191 23.77 11.15 1.08
C GLY A 191 22.97 12.16 1.91
N ALA A 192 21.90 12.74 1.35
CA ALA A 192 21.09 13.73 2.06
C ALA A 192 20.16 13.11 3.12
N LEU A 193 19.97 11.78 3.09
CA LEU A 193 18.99 11.05 3.92
C LEU A 193 19.20 11.27 5.43
N GLU A 194 20.43 11.49 5.88
CA GLU A 194 20.73 11.72 7.30
C GLU A 194 20.14 13.05 7.82
N THR A 195 19.94 14.02 6.94
CA THR A 195 19.49 15.37 7.29
C THR A 195 17.99 15.59 7.10
N ILE A 196 17.29 14.68 6.41
CA ILE A 196 15.88 14.83 6.04
C ILE A 196 14.96 14.97 7.26
N THR A 197 15.26 14.24 8.33
CA THR A 197 14.45 14.26 9.56
C THR A 197 14.45 15.63 10.27
N ALA A 198 15.46 16.46 10.00
CA ALA A 198 15.54 17.83 10.50
C ALA A 198 14.76 18.83 9.63
N SER A 199 14.33 18.44 8.42
CA SER A 199 13.66 19.36 7.51
C SER A 199 12.28 19.81 8.03
N PRO A 200 11.90 21.08 7.87
CA PRO A 200 10.58 21.57 8.27
C PRO A 200 9.43 20.82 7.58
N ALA A 201 9.62 20.46 6.31
CA ALA A 201 8.61 19.72 5.53
C ALA A 201 8.35 18.32 6.11
N PHE A 202 9.41 17.59 6.50
CA PHE A 202 9.29 16.29 7.15
C PHE A 202 8.61 16.40 8.52
N ARG A 203 9.00 17.38 9.34
CA ARG A 203 8.34 17.59 10.65
C ARG A 203 6.87 17.94 10.49
N LYS A 204 6.53 18.78 9.50
CA LYS A 204 5.14 19.15 9.21
C LYS A 204 4.30 17.94 8.82
N SER A 205 4.83 17.01 8.02
CA SER A 205 4.09 15.82 7.60
C SER A 205 3.80 14.86 8.75
N GLN A 206 4.74 14.69 9.69
CA GLN A 206 4.54 13.84 10.88
C GLN A 206 3.36 14.27 11.76
N TYR A 207 2.98 15.55 11.70
CA TYR A 207 1.89 16.12 12.51
C TYR A 207 0.69 16.56 11.67
N ALA A 208 0.65 16.28 10.36
CA ALA A 208 -0.43 16.74 9.48
C ALA A 208 -1.81 16.22 9.93
N TRP A 209 -1.89 14.97 10.35
CA TRP A 209 -3.12 14.36 10.88
C TRP A 209 -3.64 15.09 12.14
N ARG A 210 -2.75 15.60 13.00
CA ARG A 210 -3.14 16.34 14.22
C ARG A 210 -3.88 17.61 13.87
N LYS A 211 -3.39 18.32 12.86
CA LYS A 211 -4.03 19.54 12.37
C LYS A 211 -5.46 19.25 11.92
N ARG A 212 -5.66 18.20 11.12
CA ARG A 212 -7.00 17.82 10.64
C ARG A 212 -7.93 17.35 11.77
N PHE A 213 -7.40 16.67 12.79
CA PHE A 213 -8.20 16.28 13.96
C PHE A 213 -8.70 17.50 14.75
N LEU A 214 -7.85 18.54 14.90
CA LEU A 214 -8.19 19.77 15.61
C LEU A 214 -9.18 20.67 14.85
N GLU A 215 -9.30 20.50 13.53
CA GLU A 215 -10.20 21.30 12.69
C GLU A 215 -11.71 20.94 12.89
N MET A 216 -12.05 19.99 13.78
CA MET A 216 -13.42 19.59 14.15
C MET A 216 -14.36 19.35 12.94
N SER A 217 -13.83 18.75 11.87
CA SER A 217 -14.63 18.30 10.73
C SER A 217 -15.52 17.11 11.12
N SER A 218 -16.51 16.79 10.28
CA SER A 218 -17.35 15.59 10.45
C SER A 218 -16.55 14.28 10.57
N CYS A 219 -15.32 14.24 10.03
CA CYS A 219 -14.44 13.11 10.16
C CYS A 219 -13.79 13.00 11.56
N ALA A 220 -13.65 14.08 12.32
CA ALA A 220 -12.99 14.05 13.64
C ALA A 220 -13.77 13.21 14.67
N SER A 221 -15.08 13.07 14.50
CA SER A 221 -15.95 12.20 15.31
C SER A 221 -16.20 10.82 14.71
N CYS A 222 -15.65 10.53 13.52
CA CYS A 222 -15.81 9.22 12.87
C CYS A 222 -14.97 8.16 13.62
N PRO A 223 -15.54 6.99 13.98
CA PRO A 223 -14.79 5.89 14.59
C PRO A 223 -13.60 5.44 13.72
N GLY A 224 -13.78 5.49 12.40
CA GLY A 224 -12.78 5.18 11.38
C GLY A 224 -11.58 6.12 11.30
N TRP A 225 -11.64 7.29 11.97
CA TRP A 225 -10.61 8.32 11.91
C TRP A 225 -9.21 7.79 12.24
N ARG A 226 -9.09 6.94 13.26
CA ARG A 226 -7.80 6.39 13.71
C ARG A 226 -7.11 5.50 12.67
N VAL A 227 -7.83 5.11 11.62
CA VAL A 227 -7.33 4.35 10.48
C VAL A 227 -7.12 5.22 9.26
N CYS A 228 -8.13 6.00 8.86
CA CYS A 228 -8.05 6.82 7.64
C CYS A 228 -7.32 8.16 7.82
N LEU A 229 -7.15 8.61 9.07
CA LEU A 229 -6.52 9.88 9.47
C LEU A 229 -7.07 11.11 8.75
N GLY A 230 -8.34 11.06 8.34
CA GLY A 230 -9.01 12.14 7.62
C GLY A 230 -8.61 12.28 6.17
N LYS A 231 -7.98 11.27 5.56
CA LYS A 231 -7.55 11.29 4.15
C LYS A 231 -8.66 11.72 3.20
N TYR A 232 -9.88 11.23 3.42
CA TYR A 232 -11.03 11.41 2.53
C TYR A 232 -11.91 12.62 2.88
N ALA A 233 -11.58 13.36 3.95
CA ALA A 233 -12.45 14.41 4.51
C ALA A 233 -12.78 15.53 3.52
N ASP A 234 -11.83 15.88 2.64
CA ASP A 234 -11.95 17.02 1.72
C ASP A 234 -12.67 16.64 0.40
N ALA A 235 -12.67 15.35 0.04
CA ALA A 235 -13.08 14.89 -1.29
C ALA A 235 -14.36 14.04 -1.27
N VAL A 236 -14.74 13.50 -0.11
CA VAL A 236 -15.82 12.54 0.02
C VAL A 236 -16.93 13.12 0.90
N PRO A 237 -18.14 13.34 0.37
CA PRO A 237 -19.27 13.81 1.16
C PRO A 237 -19.57 12.86 2.34
N PRO A 238 -20.06 13.37 3.50
CA PRO A 238 -20.32 12.55 4.69
C PRO A 238 -21.28 11.35 4.51
N THR A 239 -22.12 11.36 3.46
CA THR A 239 -23.20 10.38 3.23
C THR A 239 -22.82 9.20 2.34
N THR A 240 -21.55 9.05 1.97
CA THR A 240 -21.10 8.14 0.88
C THR A 240 -20.72 6.73 1.33
N GLY A 241 -21.00 6.34 2.58
CA GLY A 241 -20.60 5.01 3.09
C GLY A 241 -19.14 4.90 3.55
N CYS A 242 -18.33 5.96 3.41
CA CYS A 242 -16.95 5.99 3.91
C CYS A 242 -16.86 5.67 5.43
N SER A 243 -17.72 6.29 6.25
CA SER A 243 -17.74 6.03 7.70
C SER A 243 -18.19 4.60 8.03
N GLU A 244 -19.09 4.04 7.23
CA GLU A 244 -19.58 2.66 7.40
C GLU A 244 -18.45 1.68 7.09
N PHE A 245 -17.81 1.81 5.91
CA PHE A 245 -16.66 1.00 5.53
C PHE A 245 -15.54 1.01 6.59
N PHE A 246 -15.15 2.18 7.10
CA PHE A 246 -14.08 2.22 8.11
C PHE A 246 -14.52 1.67 9.47
N SER A 247 -15.81 1.68 9.78
CA SER A 247 -16.32 1.02 10.99
C SER A 247 -16.24 -0.50 10.83
N ASP A 248 -16.68 -1.02 9.68
CA ASP A 248 -16.61 -2.45 9.35
C ASP A 248 -15.15 -2.95 9.30
N LEU A 249 -14.23 -2.14 8.76
CA LEU A 249 -12.80 -2.46 8.74
C LEU A 249 -12.21 -2.55 10.16
N LEU A 250 -12.68 -1.72 11.10
CA LEU A 250 -12.26 -1.79 12.49
C LEU A 250 -12.79 -3.05 13.17
N ASP A 251 -14.05 -3.41 12.92
CA ASP A 251 -14.63 -4.67 13.40
C ASP A 251 -13.86 -5.88 12.84
N ALA A 252 -13.48 -5.83 11.57
CA ALA A 252 -12.67 -6.85 10.92
C ALA A 252 -11.27 -6.97 11.54
N ALA A 253 -10.63 -5.84 11.88
CA ALA A 253 -9.36 -5.82 12.57
C ALA A 253 -9.46 -6.38 14.00
N ASP A 254 -10.52 -6.04 14.73
CA ASP A 254 -10.78 -6.56 16.07
C ASP A 254 -11.10 -8.07 16.05
N PHE A 255 -11.86 -8.55 15.06
CA PHE A 255 -12.08 -9.96 14.81
C PHE A 255 -10.78 -10.73 14.54
N TYR A 256 -9.94 -10.21 13.64
CA TYR A 256 -8.66 -10.83 13.28
C TYR A 256 -7.73 -10.93 14.51
N ARG A 257 -7.66 -9.86 15.30
CA ARG A 257 -6.88 -9.82 16.55
C ARG A 257 -7.32 -10.90 17.53
N ARG A 258 -8.63 -11.03 17.80
CA ARG A 258 -9.17 -12.07 18.69
C ARG A 258 -8.82 -13.48 18.21
N LYS A 259 -8.98 -13.75 16.92
CA LYS A 259 -8.58 -15.04 16.32
C LYS A 259 -7.09 -15.36 16.52
N ARG A 260 -6.23 -14.34 16.39
CA ARG A 260 -4.78 -14.49 16.62
C ARG A 260 -4.47 -14.77 18.08
N ASP A 261 -5.07 -14.01 18.99
CA ASP A 261 -4.83 -14.13 20.44
C ASP A 261 -5.35 -15.48 20.98
N ASP A 262 -6.41 -16.03 20.39
CA ASP A 262 -6.97 -17.36 20.71
C ASP A 262 -6.17 -18.53 20.07
N GLY A 263 -5.11 -18.26 19.31
CA GLY A 263 -4.27 -19.28 18.65
C GLY A 263 -4.93 -19.99 17.45
N ARG A 264 -6.05 -19.47 16.92
CA ARG A 264 -6.85 -20.12 15.86
C ARG A 264 -6.47 -19.74 14.43
N MET A 265 -5.29 -19.13 14.22
CA MET A 265 -4.85 -18.71 12.88
C MET A 265 -4.11 -19.80 12.08
N ASP A 266 -3.57 -20.83 12.74
CA ASP A 266 -2.78 -21.87 12.07
C ASP A 266 -3.63 -22.85 11.23
N GLU A 267 -4.96 -22.78 11.31
CA GLU A 267 -5.89 -23.65 10.59
C GLU A 267 -6.31 -23.12 9.20
N CYS A 268 -5.92 -21.90 8.80
CA CYS A 268 -6.39 -21.24 7.57
C CYS A 268 -5.28 -20.80 6.58
N ARG A 269 -4.02 -21.21 6.77
CA ARG A 269 -2.90 -20.89 5.86
C ARG A 269 -2.51 -22.08 4.98
#